data_AF-A0A6A6M4F2-F1
#
_entry.id   AF-A0A6A6M4F2-F1
#
_cell.length_a   1.000
_cell.length_b   1.000
_cell.length_c   1.000
_cell.angle_alpha   90.00
_cell.angle_beta   90.00
_cell.angle_gamma   90.00
#
_symmetry.space_group_name_H-M   'P 1'
#
loop_
_entity.id
_entity.type
_entity.pdbx_description
1 polymer ?
#
loop_
_entity_poly.entity_id
_entity_poly.type
_entity_poly.pdbx_seq_one_letter_code
_entity_poly.pdbx_strand_id
1 'polypeptide(L)'
;MGAMFDHGEDGNLHLAREGGHSHHRIVHAADMTGREIERALLEAVVNDPNISMFEHHFAIDLLTSQDGPDTVCHGVDTMNTETQEVIRFISKVTLLASGGAGHIYPSTTNPPVATGDGIAMAHRAQAVVSNMEFVQFHPTALADEGLPVKPNKARENAFLITEAVRVVPNSLGSDVIDNILKTTVKVRKELQSIMWKYVGIVRSTTRLETAVGKISELESQWEKHLFEQGWEQTMVGLEAGEMRNLFCCAKLVSSALARHESRGLHYTIDFPHVEETEYLGLPYVSAYLDSIGTKFAHGANFASAGSSIRLGPRSPFFLALQVSQFIQFKARTTQLYKNSSNNGSLPNPKDFRKALYTFDIGQNDIIFGFMNTTENQVPVTFPDILSQFSQAVLRLYGEGARAFLVHNVGPIGCLPFGAAMFPPKNATLDKNRCAVAQNDAVHEFNRQLKDTVVQLKKQLPQAAITYVDVYKVKFSLIDDARNQGFEDPWNFCCGILEPKLVLFCGTKSEDKNNSRTATACPDPQKHISWDGVHFSEAANQWVVKRLFDGSASDPSVPLNQACP
;
A
#
# COMPACT_ATOMS: atom_id res chain seq x y z
N MET A 1 -22.77 -12.56 -29.54
CA MET A 1 -22.67 -13.77 -28.70
C MET A 1 -24.03 -14.31 -28.27
N GLY A 2 -25.14 -13.55 -28.39
CA GLY A 2 -26.49 -14.14 -28.28
C GLY A 2 -27.05 -14.27 -26.87
N ALA A 3 -26.53 -13.52 -25.88
CA ALA A 3 -27.14 -13.43 -24.56
C ALA A 3 -28.51 -12.74 -24.62
N MET A 4 -29.53 -13.35 -24.02
CA MET A 4 -30.91 -12.89 -24.01
C MET A 4 -31.21 -12.11 -22.72
N PHE A 5 -31.31 -10.79 -22.82
CA PHE A 5 -31.66 -9.92 -21.70
C PHE A 5 -33.13 -9.53 -21.72
N ASP A 6 -33.66 -9.17 -20.55
CA ASP A 6 -35.03 -8.71 -20.41
C ASP A 6 -35.24 -7.37 -21.10
N HIS A 7 -36.40 -7.20 -21.72
CA HIS A 7 -36.81 -5.97 -22.39
C HIS A 7 -38.08 -5.41 -21.77
N GLY A 8 -38.18 -4.08 -21.72
CA GLY A 8 -39.38 -3.37 -21.30
C GLY A 8 -40.48 -3.38 -22.35
N GLU A 9 -41.64 -2.81 -22.01
CA GLU A 9 -42.79 -2.68 -22.92
C GLU A 9 -42.48 -1.83 -24.18
N ASP A 10 -41.48 -0.95 -24.08
CA ASP A 10 -40.98 -0.12 -25.18
C ASP A 10 -40.02 -0.86 -26.12
N GLY A 11 -39.72 -2.14 -25.83
CA GLY A 11 -38.78 -2.95 -26.60
C GLY A 11 -37.31 -2.61 -26.36
N ASN A 12 -36.99 -1.72 -25.42
CA ASN A 12 -35.61 -1.45 -24.98
C ASN A 12 -35.21 -2.40 -23.85
N LEU A 13 -33.92 -2.46 -23.53
CA LEU A 13 -33.43 -3.25 -22.39
C LEU A 13 -34.09 -2.78 -21.10
N HIS A 14 -34.60 -3.74 -20.32
CA HIS A 14 -35.08 -3.47 -18.98
C HIS A 14 -33.86 -3.29 -18.05
N LEU A 15 -33.84 -2.17 -17.31
CA LEU A 15 -32.69 -1.78 -16.49
C LEU A 15 -33.06 -1.74 -15.01
N ALA A 16 -32.32 -2.51 -14.20
CA ALA A 16 -32.43 -2.54 -12.76
C ALA A 16 -31.44 -1.57 -12.08
N ARG A 17 -31.52 -1.51 -10.74
CA ARG A 17 -30.66 -0.72 -9.86
C ARG A 17 -30.31 -1.51 -8.61
N GLU A 18 -29.06 -1.42 -8.17
CA GLU A 18 -28.55 -2.04 -6.94
C GLU A 18 -27.91 -0.98 -6.01
N GLY A 19 -27.34 -1.42 -4.89
CA GLY A 19 -26.66 -0.54 -3.93
C GLY A 19 -25.58 0.33 -4.58
N GLY A 20 -25.53 1.61 -4.21
CA GLY A 20 -24.55 2.57 -4.73
C GLY A 20 -24.87 3.17 -6.10
N HIS A 21 -25.98 2.78 -6.76
CA HIS A 21 -26.39 3.38 -8.03
C HIS A 21 -27.36 4.56 -7.85
N SER A 22 -27.12 5.65 -8.60
CA SER A 22 -28.04 6.81 -8.69
C SER A 22 -29.01 6.74 -9.88
N HIS A 23 -28.80 5.82 -10.83
CA HIS A 23 -29.61 5.64 -12.05
C HIS A 23 -29.81 4.15 -12.38
N HIS A 24 -30.87 3.81 -13.14
CA HIS A 24 -31.11 2.44 -13.64
C HIS A 24 -30.15 2.12 -14.78
N ARG A 25 -29.29 1.13 -14.59
CA ARG A 25 -28.20 0.81 -15.52
C ARG A 25 -27.71 -0.64 -15.46
N ILE A 26 -28.47 -1.52 -14.80
CA ILE A 26 -28.10 -2.93 -14.66
C ILE A 26 -28.97 -3.71 -15.63
N VAL A 27 -28.35 -4.20 -16.70
CA VAL A 27 -28.97 -5.14 -17.63
C VAL A 27 -29.04 -6.51 -16.95
N HIS A 28 -30.18 -7.19 -17.07
CA HIS A 28 -30.38 -8.49 -16.44
C HIS A 28 -31.21 -9.44 -17.32
N ALA A 29 -31.22 -10.71 -16.94
CA ALA A 29 -32.10 -11.74 -17.49
C ALA A 29 -32.79 -12.42 -16.31
N ALA A 30 -34.00 -11.98 -16.00
CA ALA A 30 -34.68 -12.24 -14.73
C ALA A 30 -33.72 -12.05 -13.54
N ASP A 31 -33.63 -13.04 -12.66
CA ASP A 31 -32.67 -13.16 -11.54
C ASP A 31 -31.50 -14.13 -11.85
N MET A 32 -31.32 -14.53 -13.11
CA MET A 32 -30.35 -15.53 -13.56
C MET A 32 -29.38 -15.00 -14.63
N THR A 33 -29.05 -13.71 -14.60
CA THR A 33 -28.15 -13.05 -15.57
C THR A 33 -26.82 -13.78 -15.75
N GLY A 34 -26.22 -14.27 -14.66
CA GLY A 34 -24.95 -15.01 -14.72
C GLY A 34 -25.06 -16.28 -15.57
N ARG A 35 -26.13 -17.06 -15.37
CA ARG A 35 -26.40 -18.28 -16.15
C ARG A 35 -26.56 -17.98 -17.64
N GLU A 36 -27.24 -16.89 -17.99
CA GLU A 36 -27.48 -16.54 -19.40
C GLU A 36 -26.21 -16.05 -20.09
N ILE A 37 -25.39 -15.26 -19.39
CA ILE A 37 -24.08 -14.84 -19.91
C ILE A 37 -23.16 -16.06 -20.09
N GLU A 38 -23.10 -16.96 -19.10
CA GLU A 38 -22.29 -18.17 -19.16
C GLU A 38 -22.73 -19.09 -20.31
N ARG A 39 -24.05 -19.33 -20.47
CA ARG A 39 -24.61 -20.09 -21.59
C ARG A 39 -24.15 -19.52 -22.94
N ALA A 40 -24.31 -18.21 -23.16
CA ALA A 40 -23.95 -17.55 -24.41
C ALA A 40 -22.43 -17.60 -24.69
N LEU A 41 -21.61 -17.47 -23.65
CA LEU A 41 -20.15 -17.58 -23.76
C LEU A 41 -19.70 -19.00 -24.07
N LEU A 42 -20.23 -20.00 -23.36
CA LEU A 42 -19.91 -21.41 -23.58
C LEU A 42 -20.33 -21.84 -24.99
N GLU A 43 -21.51 -21.42 -25.45
CA GLU A 43 -21.95 -21.69 -26.83
C GLU A 43 -21.00 -21.05 -27.86
N ALA A 44 -20.52 -19.83 -27.64
CA ALA A 44 -19.54 -19.20 -28.52
C ALA A 44 -18.19 -19.94 -28.51
N VAL A 45 -17.72 -20.38 -27.34
CA VAL A 45 -16.46 -21.12 -27.17
C VAL A 45 -16.51 -22.48 -27.85
N VAL A 46 -17.58 -23.25 -27.64
CA VAL A 46 -17.75 -24.59 -28.24
C VAL A 46 -17.82 -24.53 -29.77
N ASN A 47 -18.34 -23.43 -30.32
CA ASN A 47 -18.49 -23.25 -31.75
C ASN A 47 -17.27 -22.62 -32.45
N ASP A 48 -16.24 -22.17 -31.71
CA ASP A 48 -15.03 -21.60 -32.30
C ASP A 48 -13.96 -22.70 -32.49
N PRO A 49 -13.58 -23.04 -33.73
CA PRO A 49 -12.59 -24.09 -34.00
C PRO A 49 -11.16 -23.73 -33.53
N ASN A 50 -10.90 -22.47 -33.16
CA ASN A 50 -9.60 -22.04 -32.66
C ASN A 50 -9.47 -22.15 -31.13
N ILE A 51 -10.54 -22.53 -30.43
CA ILE A 51 -10.55 -22.70 -28.98
C ILE A 51 -10.62 -24.19 -28.65
N SER A 52 -9.73 -24.64 -27.77
CA SER A 52 -9.75 -25.99 -27.21
C SER A 52 -10.08 -25.90 -25.73
N MET A 53 -11.10 -26.65 -25.30
CA MET A 53 -11.55 -26.69 -23.91
C MET A 53 -11.13 -28.01 -23.28
N PHE A 54 -10.42 -27.91 -22.16
CA PHE A 54 -9.97 -29.06 -21.36
C PHE A 54 -10.71 -29.04 -20.02
N GLU A 55 -11.88 -29.65 -19.98
CA GLU A 55 -12.67 -29.80 -18.75
C GLU A 55 -11.97 -30.75 -17.77
N HIS A 56 -12.30 -30.66 -16.48
CA HIS A 56 -11.75 -31.58 -15.46
C HIS A 56 -10.21 -31.56 -15.35
N HIS A 57 -9.58 -30.40 -15.55
CA HIS A 57 -8.14 -30.20 -15.33
C HIS A 57 -7.90 -29.24 -14.16
N PHE A 58 -7.38 -29.76 -13.06
CA PHE A 58 -6.98 -28.97 -11.89
C PHE A 58 -5.57 -28.40 -12.11
N ALA A 59 -5.43 -27.08 -12.13
CA ALA A 59 -4.13 -26.43 -12.25
C ALA A 59 -3.34 -26.55 -10.93
N ILE A 60 -2.17 -27.16 -10.99
CA ILE A 60 -1.32 -27.45 -9.83
C ILE A 60 -0.45 -26.23 -9.53
N ASP A 61 0.41 -25.86 -10.49
CA ASP A 61 1.33 -24.73 -10.37
C ASP A 61 1.80 -24.21 -11.74
N LEU A 62 2.20 -22.94 -11.76
CA LEU A 62 2.78 -22.29 -12.92
C LEU A 62 4.20 -22.82 -13.19
N LEU A 63 4.49 -23.04 -14.46
CA LEU A 63 5.82 -23.42 -14.92
C LEU A 63 6.68 -22.17 -15.05
N THR A 64 7.57 -21.94 -14.10
CA THR A 64 8.38 -20.73 -14.07
C THR A 64 9.87 -21.01 -14.17
N SER A 65 10.60 -20.07 -14.77
CA SER A 65 12.06 -20.02 -14.71
C SER A 65 12.51 -18.62 -14.34
N GLN A 66 13.69 -18.52 -13.73
CA GLN A 66 14.35 -17.25 -13.49
C GLN A 66 15.17 -16.85 -14.73
N ASP A 67 14.96 -15.62 -15.21
CA ASP A 67 15.77 -14.98 -16.24
C ASP A 67 16.31 -13.66 -15.68
N GLY A 68 17.51 -13.72 -15.07
CA GLY A 68 18.04 -12.59 -14.30
C GLY A 68 17.15 -12.26 -13.08
N PRO A 69 16.65 -11.00 -12.95
CA PRO A 69 15.72 -10.63 -11.89
C PRO A 69 14.25 -10.97 -12.22
N ASP A 70 13.95 -11.39 -13.46
CA ASP A 70 12.59 -11.58 -13.93
C ASP A 70 12.17 -13.05 -13.84
N THR A 71 10.92 -13.28 -13.43
CA THR A 71 10.30 -14.62 -13.46
C THR A 71 9.50 -14.77 -14.75
N VAL A 72 9.86 -15.76 -15.57
CA VAL A 72 9.20 -16.04 -16.85
C VAL A 72 8.30 -17.27 -16.69
N CYS A 73 7.04 -17.14 -17.09
CA CYS A 73 6.07 -18.24 -17.11
C CYS A 73 6.03 -18.92 -18.48
N HIS A 74 6.10 -20.25 -18.49
CA HIS A 74 6.13 -21.10 -19.69
C HIS A 74 4.85 -21.94 -19.85
N GLY A 75 3.89 -21.81 -18.94
CA GLY A 75 2.69 -22.64 -18.91
C GLY A 75 2.29 -23.08 -17.51
N VAL A 76 1.64 -24.23 -17.42
CA VAL A 76 1.05 -24.75 -16.18
C VAL A 76 1.12 -26.28 -16.17
N ASP A 77 1.44 -26.85 -15.01
CA ASP A 77 1.19 -28.26 -14.74
C ASP A 77 -0.23 -28.42 -14.20
N THR A 78 -0.96 -29.37 -14.77
CA THR A 78 -2.34 -29.68 -14.39
C THR A 78 -2.47 -31.15 -14.04
N MET A 79 -3.49 -31.49 -13.27
CA MET A 79 -3.93 -32.87 -13.05
C MET A 79 -5.30 -33.04 -13.69
N ASN A 80 -5.42 -33.97 -14.61
CA ASN A 80 -6.73 -34.41 -15.08
C ASN A 80 -7.42 -35.14 -13.93
N THR A 81 -8.57 -34.63 -13.47
CA THR A 81 -9.26 -35.16 -12.29
C THR A 81 -9.97 -36.48 -12.57
N GLU A 82 -10.23 -36.83 -13.84
CA GLU A 82 -10.85 -38.11 -14.19
C GLU A 82 -9.82 -39.23 -14.35
N THR A 83 -8.70 -38.95 -15.03
CA THR A 83 -7.66 -39.95 -15.32
C THR A 83 -6.54 -39.97 -14.28
N GLN A 84 -6.44 -38.92 -13.47
CA GLN A 84 -5.35 -38.68 -12.51
C GLN A 84 -3.98 -38.45 -13.15
N GLU A 85 -3.94 -38.23 -14.46
CA GLU A 85 -2.70 -37.96 -15.16
C GLU A 85 -2.28 -36.50 -14.98
N VAL A 86 -1.00 -36.30 -14.70
CA VAL A 86 -0.41 -34.95 -14.69
C VAL A 86 -0.10 -34.56 -16.13
N ILE A 87 -0.75 -33.50 -16.61
CA ILE A 87 -0.63 -32.99 -17.97
C ILE A 87 -0.01 -31.60 -17.94
N ARG A 88 1.07 -31.44 -18.69
CA ARG A 88 1.80 -30.19 -18.84
C ARG A 88 1.30 -29.42 -20.05
N PHE A 89 0.78 -28.21 -19.83
CA PHE A 89 0.43 -27.29 -20.91
C PHE A 89 1.52 -26.24 -21.06
N ILE A 90 2.17 -26.22 -22.23
CA ILE A 90 3.15 -25.18 -22.58
C ILE A 90 2.46 -24.07 -23.35
N SER A 91 2.72 -22.83 -22.96
CA SER A 91 2.10 -21.66 -23.59
C SER A 91 3.05 -20.47 -23.63
N LYS A 92 2.87 -19.58 -24.61
CA LYS A 92 3.60 -18.29 -24.67
C LYS A 92 3.03 -17.26 -23.71
N VAL A 93 1.74 -17.40 -23.39
CA VAL A 93 0.99 -16.52 -22.49
C VAL A 93 0.06 -17.40 -21.67
N THR A 94 0.20 -17.35 -20.35
CA THR A 94 -0.70 -18.01 -19.40
C THR A 94 -1.55 -16.95 -18.72
N LEU A 95 -2.87 -17.07 -18.81
CA LEU A 95 -3.83 -16.15 -18.20
C LEU A 95 -4.58 -16.87 -17.08
N LEU A 96 -4.48 -16.37 -15.85
CA LEU A 96 -5.24 -16.90 -14.72
C LEU A 96 -6.65 -16.27 -14.69
N ALA A 97 -7.68 -17.11 -14.73
CA ALA A 97 -9.08 -16.73 -14.61
C ALA A 97 -9.84 -17.66 -13.64
N SER A 98 -9.19 -18.03 -12.53
CA SER A 98 -9.62 -19.09 -11.61
C SER A 98 -10.70 -18.69 -10.58
N GLY A 99 -11.32 -17.51 -10.72
CA GLY A 99 -12.26 -16.99 -9.72
C GLY A 99 -11.60 -16.56 -8.40
N GLY A 100 -12.39 -16.55 -7.32
CA GLY A 100 -12.00 -16.03 -6.01
C GLY A 100 -11.66 -17.10 -4.96
N ALA A 101 -11.53 -16.67 -3.70
CA ALA A 101 -11.16 -17.50 -2.55
C ALA A 101 -12.27 -17.55 -1.47
N GLY A 102 -13.54 -17.55 -1.88
CA GLY A 102 -14.68 -17.45 -0.96
C GLY A 102 -14.77 -18.59 0.07
N HIS A 103 -14.22 -19.77 -0.25
CA HIS A 103 -14.22 -20.95 0.63
C HIS A 103 -13.18 -20.91 1.75
N ILE A 104 -12.42 -19.81 1.88
CA ILE A 104 -11.65 -19.56 3.12
C ILE A 104 -12.57 -19.25 4.31
N TYR A 105 -13.85 -18.91 4.08
CA TYR A 105 -14.86 -18.71 5.12
C TYR A 105 -15.86 -19.88 5.18
N PRO A 106 -16.44 -20.18 6.35
CA PRO A 106 -17.33 -21.32 6.54
C PRO A 106 -18.72 -21.11 5.93
N SER A 107 -19.12 -19.85 5.72
CA SER A 107 -20.37 -19.48 5.07
C SER A 107 -20.05 -18.51 3.94
N THR A 108 -20.41 -18.88 2.72
CA THR A 108 -20.08 -18.14 1.51
C THR A 108 -21.15 -18.36 0.45
N THR A 109 -21.37 -17.37 -0.40
CA THR A 109 -22.24 -17.47 -1.58
C THR A 109 -21.50 -18.02 -2.81
N ASN A 110 -20.21 -18.30 -2.68
CA ASN A 110 -19.36 -18.77 -3.76
C ASN A 110 -19.52 -20.29 -3.99
N PRO A 111 -19.38 -20.77 -5.23
CA PRO A 111 -19.37 -22.20 -5.52
C PRO A 111 -18.17 -22.91 -4.83
N PRO A 112 -18.25 -24.23 -4.57
CA PRO A 112 -17.20 -25.01 -3.89
C PRO A 112 -15.79 -24.83 -4.45
N VAL A 113 -15.68 -24.57 -5.76
CA VAL A 113 -14.43 -24.40 -6.51
C VAL A 113 -13.71 -23.06 -6.26
N ALA A 114 -14.32 -22.13 -5.51
CA ALA A 114 -13.71 -20.82 -5.21
C ALA A 114 -12.70 -20.90 -4.05
N THR A 115 -11.62 -21.65 -4.26
CA THR A 115 -10.56 -21.97 -3.29
C THR A 115 -9.33 -21.08 -3.41
N GLY A 116 -9.34 -20.10 -4.34
CA GLY A 116 -8.24 -19.14 -4.50
C GLY A 116 -7.02 -19.69 -5.23
N ASP A 117 -7.19 -20.71 -6.07
CA ASP A 117 -6.08 -21.45 -6.69
C ASP A 117 -5.14 -20.55 -7.50
N GLY A 118 -5.67 -19.68 -8.35
CA GLY A 118 -4.85 -18.74 -9.12
C GLY A 118 -4.12 -17.71 -8.25
N ILE A 119 -4.72 -17.28 -7.14
CA ILE A 119 -4.07 -16.38 -6.17
C ILE A 119 -2.87 -17.10 -5.55
N ALA A 120 -3.06 -18.35 -5.12
CA ALA A 120 -2.03 -19.15 -4.50
C ALA A 120 -0.89 -19.52 -5.47
N MET A 121 -1.22 -19.95 -6.69
CA MET A 121 -0.24 -20.23 -7.76
C MET A 121 0.55 -18.99 -8.12
N ALA A 122 -0.11 -17.83 -8.28
CA ALA A 122 0.57 -16.57 -8.57
C ALA A 122 1.52 -16.17 -7.43
N HIS A 123 1.06 -16.27 -6.18
CA HIS A 123 1.89 -15.97 -5.01
C HIS A 123 3.10 -16.91 -4.92
N ARG A 124 2.94 -18.22 -5.15
CA ARG A 124 4.06 -19.19 -5.19
C ARG A 124 5.04 -18.90 -6.34
N ALA A 125 4.54 -18.39 -7.46
CA ALA A 125 5.34 -17.87 -8.58
C ALA A 125 5.92 -16.46 -8.32
N GLN A 126 5.91 -15.99 -7.06
CA GLN A 126 6.44 -14.70 -6.62
C GLN A 126 5.72 -13.47 -7.20
N ALA A 127 4.52 -13.64 -7.76
CA ALA A 127 3.69 -12.51 -8.15
C ALA A 127 3.21 -11.77 -6.90
N VAL A 128 3.19 -10.44 -6.99
CA VAL A 128 2.64 -9.60 -5.92
C VAL A 128 1.12 -9.74 -5.91
N VAL A 129 0.58 -10.17 -4.77
CA VAL A 129 -0.85 -10.19 -4.48
C VAL A 129 -1.16 -9.03 -3.53
N SER A 130 -2.26 -8.31 -3.76
CA SER A 130 -2.61 -7.12 -2.98
C SER A 130 -4.09 -7.10 -2.62
N ASN A 131 -4.45 -6.29 -1.62
CA ASN A 131 -5.84 -6.03 -1.22
C ASN A 131 -6.61 -7.26 -0.70
N MET A 132 -5.89 -8.27 -0.19
CA MET A 132 -6.47 -9.53 0.33
C MET A 132 -7.26 -9.33 1.63
N GLU A 133 -7.12 -8.17 2.27
CA GLU A 133 -7.91 -7.75 3.43
C GLU A 133 -9.33 -7.31 3.07
N PHE A 134 -9.60 -6.94 1.81
CA PHE A 134 -10.91 -6.45 1.37
C PHE A 134 -11.78 -7.59 0.85
N VAL A 135 -12.40 -8.32 1.77
CA VAL A 135 -13.37 -9.37 1.45
C VAL A 135 -14.78 -8.84 1.61
N GLN A 136 -15.60 -8.94 0.56
CA GLN A 136 -16.99 -8.54 0.62
C GLN A 136 -17.85 -9.63 1.25
N PHE A 137 -18.51 -9.29 2.36
CA PHE A 137 -19.57 -10.10 2.94
C PHE A 137 -20.91 -9.59 2.44
N HIS A 138 -21.58 -10.35 1.58
CA HIS A 138 -22.87 -9.93 1.03
C HIS A 138 -23.93 -9.86 2.15
N PRO A 139 -24.64 -8.74 2.34
CA PRO A 139 -25.46 -8.50 3.53
C PRO A 139 -26.72 -9.38 3.62
N THR A 140 -27.19 -9.93 2.50
CA THR A 140 -28.49 -10.63 2.40
C THR A 140 -28.35 -12.11 2.04
N ALA A 141 -27.25 -12.76 2.44
CA ALA A 141 -27.19 -14.22 2.38
C ALA A 141 -28.27 -14.83 3.29
N LEU A 142 -28.83 -15.97 2.89
CA LEU A 142 -29.90 -16.63 3.65
C LEU A 142 -29.37 -17.10 5.02
N ALA A 143 -29.96 -16.59 6.10
CA ALA A 143 -29.71 -17.06 7.45
C ALA A 143 -30.71 -18.17 7.83
N ASP A 144 -30.22 -19.27 8.41
CA ASP A 144 -31.08 -20.34 8.92
C ASP A 144 -31.81 -19.94 10.23
N GLU A 145 -31.31 -18.93 10.94
CA GLU A 145 -31.96 -18.36 12.12
C GLU A 145 -33.22 -17.58 11.72
N GLY A 146 -34.39 -18.01 12.21
CA GLY A 146 -35.68 -17.34 11.97
C GLY A 146 -36.61 -18.04 10.97
N LEU A 147 -36.21 -19.18 10.37
CA LEU A 147 -37.09 -19.95 9.49
C LEU A 147 -38.22 -20.65 10.27
N PRO A 148 -39.47 -20.62 9.76
CA PRO A 148 -40.63 -21.27 10.42
C PRO A 148 -40.51 -22.81 10.48
N VAL A 149 -39.62 -23.41 9.68
CA VAL A 149 -39.23 -24.82 9.76
C VAL A 149 -37.71 -24.90 9.84
N LYS A 150 -37.17 -25.32 11.00
CA LYS A 150 -35.74 -25.59 11.15
C LYS A 150 -35.39 -26.91 10.44
N PRO A 151 -34.44 -26.92 9.50
CA PRO A 151 -34.01 -28.16 8.86
C PRO A 151 -33.31 -29.09 9.87
N ASN A 152 -33.58 -30.41 9.79
CA ASN A 152 -33.03 -31.43 10.69
C ASN A 152 -31.50 -31.63 10.58
N LYS A 153 -30.86 -31.02 9.57
CA LYS A 153 -29.41 -30.88 9.42
C LYS A 153 -29.12 -29.39 9.21
N ALA A 154 -28.04 -28.87 9.80
CA ALA A 154 -27.54 -27.55 9.44
C ALA A 154 -27.36 -27.49 7.91
N ARG A 155 -27.89 -26.45 7.25
CA ARG A 155 -27.68 -26.31 5.82
C ARG A 155 -26.22 -25.91 5.64
N GLU A 156 -25.39 -26.86 5.21
CA GLU A 156 -24.00 -26.53 4.88
C GLU A 156 -23.95 -25.56 3.69
N ASN A 157 -25.02 -25.42 2.88
CA ASN A 157 -25.14 -24.48 1.76
C ASN A 157 -26.62 -24.05 1.50
N ALA A 158 -26.85 -22.77 1.17
CA ALA A 158 -28.07 -22.31 0.47
C ALA A 158 -27.77 -22.32 -1.05
N PHE A 159 -28.55 -23.06 -1.84
CA PHE A 159 -28.13 -23.67 -3.13
C PHE A 159 -27.61 -22.75 -4.26
N LEU A 160 -26.57 -23.24 -4.96
CA LEU A 160 -26.55 -23.56 -6.40
C LEU A 160 -25.79 -24.90 -6.58
N ILE A 161 -26.23 -25.80 -7.46
CA ILE A 161 -25.81 -27.23 -7.58
C ILE A 161 -24.42 -27.37 -8.22
N THR A 162 -23.44 -28.05 -7.58
CA THR A 162 -22.59 -29.12 -8.18
C THR A 162 -21.97 -30.04 -7.11
N GLU A 163 -21.69 -31.29 -7.50
CA GLU A 163 -20.96 -32.33 -6.76
C GLU A 163 -19.49 -32.32 -7.20
N ALA A 164 -18.53 -32.27 -6.28
CA ALA A 164 -17.11 -32.45 -6.60
C ALA A 164 -16.69 -33.89 -6.28
N VAL A 165 -16.26 -34.59 -7.33
CA VAL A 165 -15.67 -35.93 -7.26
C VAL A 165 -14.30 -35.84 -6.60
N ARG A 166 -14.05 -36.67 -5.59
CA ARG A 166 -12.77 -36.72 -4.85
C ARG A 166 -11.78 -37.56 -5.63
N VAL A 167 -10.57 -37.05 -5.83
CA VAL A 167 -9.55 -37.73 -6.65
C VAL A 167 -8.32 -37.98 -5.81
N VAL A 168 -7.92 -39.24 -5.81
CA VAL A 168 -6.97 -39.83 -4.86
C VAL A 168 -5.68 -40.21 -5.59
N PRO A 169 -4.48 -39.90 -5.06
CA PRO A 169 -3.24 -40.44 -5.64
C PRO A 169 -3.21 -41.99 -5.60
N ASN A 170 -3.01 -42.63 -6.75
CA ASN A 170 -2.98 -44.10 -6.91
C ASN A 170 -1.85 -44.83 -6.16
N SER A 171 -0.88 -44.12 -5.57
CA SER A 171 0.34 -44.69 -4.99
C SER A 171 0.25 -45.06 -3.50
N LEU A 172 -0.85 -44.70 -2.81
CA LEU A 172 -1.07 -44.97 -1.39
C LEU A 172 -2.24 -45.95 -1.19
N GLY A 173 -2.20 -46.76 -0.12
CA GLY A 173 -3.29 -47.70 0.18
C GLY A 173 -4.61 -46.99 0.49
N SER A 174 -5.75 -47.61 0.13
CA SER A 174 -7.10 -47.01 0.23
C SER A 174 -7.43 -46.45 1.62
N ASP A 175 -7.07 -47.17 2.68
CA ASP A 175 -7.36 -46.76 4.06
C ASP A 175 -6.55 -45.54 4.50
N VAL A 176 -5.31 -45.41 4.01
CA VAL A 176 -4.42 -44.27 4.29
C VAL A 176 -4.97 -43.01 3.62
N ILE A 177 -5.39 -43.14 2.37
CA ILE A 177 -6.03 -42.05 1.62
C ILE A 177 -7.30 -41.56 2.31
N ASP A 178 -8.19 -42.48 2.70
CA ASP A 178 -9.45 -42.12 3.34
C ASP A 178 -9.21 -41.33 4.63
N ASN A 179 -8.15 -41.69 5.37
CA ASN A 179 -7.74 -40.96 6.56
C ASN A 179 -7.19 -39.57 6.22
N ILE A 180 -6.34 -39.44 5.19
CA ILE A 180 -5.84 -38.14 4.71
C ILE A 180 -6.99 -37.22 4.30
N LEU A 181 -7.96 -37.73 3.54
CA LEU A 181 -9.13 -36.97 3.10
C LEU A 181 -9.99 -36.52 4.29
N LYS A 182 -10.30 -37.43 5.23
CA LYS A 182 -11.07 -37.09 6.43
C LYS A 182 -10.37 -36.03 7.27
N THR A 183 -9.07 -36.15 7.47
CA THR A 183 -8.28 -35.15 8.21
C THR A 183 -8.25 -33.82 7.46
N THR A 184 -8.04 -33.82 6.14
CA THR A 184 -8.00 -32.60 5.33
C THR A 184 -9.33 -31.85 5.36
N VAL A 185 -10.46 -32.56 5.30
CA VAL A 185 -11.80 -31.95 5.46
C VAL A 185 -11.97 -31.33 6.84
N LYS A 186 -11.50 -32.00 7.90
CA LYS A 186 -11.55 -31.47 9.28
C LYS A 186 -10.70 -30.21 9.41
N VAL A 187 -9.48 -30.23 8.87
CA VAL A 187 -8.56 -29.09 8.86
C VAL A 187 -9.15 -27.92 8.08
N ARG A 188 -9.80 -28.17 6.94
CA ARG A 188 -10.54 -27.13 6.18
C ARG A 188 -11.59 -26.44 7.04
N LYS A 189 -12.43 -27.21 7.73
CA LYS A 189 -13.46 -26.67 8.65
C LYS A 189 -12.83 -25.85 9.79
N GLU A 190 -11.68 -26.27 10.29
CA GLU A 190 -10.95 -25.55 11.33
C GLU A 190 -10.35 -24.23 10.84
N LEU A 191 -9.72 -24.24 9.66
CA LEU A 191 -9.22 -23.02 8.99
C LEU A 191 -10.35 -22.02 8.78
N GLN A 192 -11.48 -22.48 8.24
CA GLN A 192 -12.66 -21.65 8.03
C GLN A 192 -13.18 -21.05 9.34
N SER A 193 -13.22 -21.84 10.42
CA SER A 193 -13.59 -21.35 11.75
C SER A 193 -12.64 -20.26 12.27
N ILE A 194 -11.33 -20.43 12.06
CA ILE A 194 -10.32 -19.40 12.38
C ILE A 194 -10.58 -18.14 11.57
N MET A 195 -10.77 -18.26 10.26
CA MET A 195 -11.01 -17.13 9.36
C MET A 195 -12.27 -16.35 9.75
N TRP A 196 -13.38 -17.03 10.02
CA TRP A 196 -14.60 -16.37 10.49
C TRP A 196 -14.42 -15.70 11.84
N LYS A 197 -13.83 -16.43 12.80
CA LYS A 197 -13.68 -15.95 14.16
C LYS A 197 -12.73 -14.77 14.24
N TYR A 198 -11.59 -14.78 13.56
CA TYR A 198 -10.55 -13.77 13.78
C TYR A 198 -10.40 -12.78 12.62
N VAL A 199 -10.86 -13.14 11.43
CA VAL A 199 -10.70 -12.36 10.19
C VAL A 199 -12.05 -12.07 9.51
N GLY A 200 -13.13 -12.10 10.28
CA GLY A 200 -14.47 -11.78 9.79
C GLY A 200 -14.70 -10.28 9.51
N ILE A 201 -15.96 -9.87 9.60
CA ILE A 201 -16.41 -8.50 9.35
C ILE A 201 -15.72 -7.50 10.30
N VAL A 202 -15.65 -7.84 11.60
CA VAL A 202 -15.05 -6.98 12.64
C VAL A 202 -13.72 -7.58 13.09
N ARG A 203 -12.67 -6.76 13.02
CA ARG A 203 -11.28 -7.17 13.28
C ARG A 203 -10.64 -6.34 14.39
N SER A 204 -9.48 -6.80 14.84
CA SER A 204 -8.57 -6.12 15.75
C SER A 204 -7.18 -6.73 15.55
N THR A 205 -6.12 -5.98 15.74
CA THR A 205 -4.71 -6.38 15.80
C THR A 205 -4.53 -7.68 16.57
N THR A 206 -5.00 -7.76 17.82
CA THR A 206 -4.85 -8.97 18.65
C THR A 206 -5.52 -10.21 18.02
N ARG A 207 -6.72 -10.05 17.46
CA ARG A 207 -7.41 -11.15 16.74
C ARG A 207 -6.64 -11.59 15.51
N LEU A 208 -6.14 -10.63 14.72
CA LEU A 208 -5.41 -10.92 13.49
C LEU A 208 -4.05 -11.58 13.78
N GLU A 209 -3.30 -11.12 14.79
CA GLU A 209 -2.06 -11.78 15.25
C GLU A 209 -2.34 -13.22 15.72
N THR A 210 -3.43 -13.40 16.48
CA THR A 210 -3.88 -14.73 16.90
C THR A 210 -4.22 -15.61 15.70
N ALA A 211 -4.85 -15.05 14.65
CA ALA A 211 -5.17 -15.77 13.43
C ALA A 211 -3.90 -16.25 12.73
N VAL A 212 -2.90 -15.37 12.54
CA VAL A 212 -1.62 -15.71 11.89
C VAL A 212 -0.93 -16.88 12.60
N GLY A 213 -0.87 -16.84 13.93
CA GLY A 213 -0.31 -17.93 14.73
C GLY A 213 -1.07 -19.24 14.55
N LYS A 214 -2.41 -19.20 14.65
CA LYS A 214 -3.28 -20.39 14.53
C LYS A 214 -3.26 -21.01 13.14
N ILE A 215 -3.26 -20.19 12.09
CA ILE A 215 -3.19 -20.65 10.69
C ILE A 215 -1.86 -21.36 10.46
N SER A 216 -0.75 -20.77 10.92
CA SER A 216 0.59 -21.34 10.75
C SER A 216 0.77 -22.66 11.52
N GLU A 217 0.24 -22.73 12.75
CA GLU A 217 0.24 -23.94 13.54
C GLU A 217 -0.60 -25.05 12.89
N LEU A 218 -1.82 -24.71 12.43
CA LEU A 218 -2.73 -25.67 11.80
C LEU A 218 -2.17 -26.24 10.50
N GLU A 219 -1.56 -25.41 9.66
CA GLU A 219 -0.88 -25.86 8.44
C GLU A 219 0.29 -26.78 8.76
N SER A 220 1.15 -26.40 9.72
CA SER A 220 2.29 -27.23 10.12
C SER A 220 1.88 -28.60 10.64
N GLN A 221 0.81 -28.67 11.45
CA GLN A 221 0.25 -29.93 11.94
C GLN A 221 -0.32 -30.78 10.80
N TRP A 222 -1.04 -30.16 9.87
CA TRP A 222 -1.61 -30.85 8.72
C TRP A 222 -0.53 -31.41 7.78
N GLU A 223 0.48 -30.60 7.44
CA GLU A 223 1.62 -31.05 6.61
C GLU A 223 2.37 -32.20 7.28
N LYS A 224 2.65 -32.08 8.59
CA LYS A 224 3.29 -33.16 9.36
C LYS A 224 2.47 -34.45 9.29
N HIS A 225 1.15 -34.38 9.45
CA HIS A 225 0.29 -35.55 9.33
C HIS A 225 0.36 -36.17 7.93
N LEU A 226 0.35 -35.37 6.86
CA LEU A 226 0.52 -35.87 5.49
C LEU A 226 1.85 -36.65 5.35
N PHE A 227 2.96 -36.07 5.79
CA PHE A 227 4.28 -36.73 5.71
C PHE A 227 4.34 -38.02 6.53
N GLU A 228 3.76 -38.04 7.73
CA GLU A 228 3.69 -39.25 8.57
C GLU A 228 2.87 -40.38 7.94
N GLN A 229 1.89 -40.03 7.09
CA GLN A 229 1.09 -40.99 6.32
C GLN A 229 1.74 -41.39 4.97
N GLY A 230 2.96 -40.92 4.69
CA GLY A 230 3.71 -41.27 3.48
C GLY A 230 3.42 -40.35 2.28
N TRP A 231 2.81 -39.19 2.48
CA TRP A 231 2.66 -38.19 1.42
C TRP A 231 4.02 -37.60 1.03
N GLU A 232 4.40 -37.71 -0.23
CA GLU A 232 5.63 -37.09 -0.75
C GLU A 232 5.35 -35.70 -1.35
N GLN A 233 6.36 -34.83 -1.39
CA GLN A 233 6.22 -33.48 -1.94
C GLN A 233 5.76 -33.46 -3.40
N THR A 234 6.08 -34.51 -4.16
CA THR A 234 5.73 -34.71 -5.57
C THR A 234 4.30 -35.21 -5.77
N MET A 235 3.63 -35.69 -4.71
CA MET A 235 2.25 -36.17 -4.82
C MET A 235 1.27 -35.02 -4.93
N VAL A 236 0.27 -35.23 -5.80
CA VAL A 236 -0.79 -34.27 -6.10
C VAL A 236 -2.13 -34.95 -5.85
N GLY A 237 -3.03 -34.26 -5.15
CA GLY A 237 -4.42 -34.67 -4.96
C GLY A 237 -5.29 -33.43 -4.84
N LEU A 238 -6.52 -33.51 -5.32
CA LEU A 238 -7.39 -32.35 -5.47
C LEU A 238 -7.65 -31.66 -4.13
N GLU A 239 -8.16 -32.39 -3.14
CA GLU A 239 -8.48 -31.84 -1.81
C GLU A 239 -7.25 -31.27 -1.09
N ALA A 240 -6.09 -31.91 -1.24
CA ALA A 240 -4.85 -31.45 -0.63
C ALA A 240 -4.31 -30.21 -1.36
N GLY A 241 -4.41 -30.15 -2.68
CA GLY A 241 -4.05 -29.00 -3.51
C GLY A 241 -4.89 -27.77 -3.15
N GLU A 242 -6.21 -27.93 -3.12
CA GLU A 242 -7.14 -26.88 -2.67
C GLU A 242 -6.82 -26.43 -1.24
N MET A 243 -6.52 -27.36 -0.33
CA MET A 243 -6.19 -27.02 1.06
C MET A 243 -4.90 -26.19 1.16
N ARG A 244 -3.85 -26.53 0.39
CA ARG A 244 -2.64 -25.71 0.28
C ARG A 244 -2.95 -24.30 -0.23
N ASN A 245 -3.84 -24.19 -1.22
CA ASN A 245 -4.25 -22.90 -1.77
C ASN A 245 -5.04 -22.06 -0.75
N LEU A 246 -5.93 -22.69 0.01
CA LEU A 246 -6.67 -22.05 1.10
C LEU A 246 -5.75 -21.54 2.20
N PHE A 247 -4.74 -22.33 2.63
CA PHE A 247 -3.74 -21.87 3.60
C PHE A 247 -2.94 -20.67 3.08
N CYS A 248 -2.49 -20.73 1.82
CA CYS A 248 -1.80 -19.62 1.18
C CYS A 248 -2.65 -18.34 1.20
N CYS A 249 -3.91 -18.42 0.76
CA CYS A 249 -4.84 -17.29 0.78
C CYS A 249 -5.12 -16.78 2.20
N ALA A 250 -5.28 -17.68 3.17
CA ALA A 250 -5.51 -17.32 4.57
C ALA A 250 -4.31 -16.62 5.21
N LYS A 251 -3.08 -16.95 4.83
CA LYS A 251 -1.88 -16.24 5.31
C LYS A 251 -1.70 -14.85 4.70
N LEU A 252 -2.24 -14.62 3.50
CA LEU A 252 -2.27 -13.29 2.90
C LEU A 252 -3.16 -12.29 3.66
N VAL A 253 -3.91 -12.75 4.67
CA VAL A 253 -4.56 -11.90 5.69
C VAL A 253 -3.55 -11.04 6.48
N SER A 254 -2.26 -11.35 6.43
CA SER A 254 -1.21 -10.43 6.90
C SER A 254 -1.33 -9.02 6.30
N SER A 255 -1.92 -8.87 5.11
CA SER A 255 -2.33 -7.57 4.54
C SER A 255 -3.29 -6.79 5.46
N ALA A 256 -4.19 -7.46 6.18
CA ALA A 256 -5.10 -6.86 7.14
C ALA A 256 -4.38 -6.39 8.41
N LEU A 257 -3.27 -7.03 8.81
CA LEU A 257 -2.41 -6.55 9.91
C LEU A 257 -1.63 -5.31 9.48
N ALA A 258 -1.20 -5.24 8.23
CA ALA A 258 -0.43 -4.13 7.70
C ALA A 258 -1.24 -2.83 7.51
N ARG A 259 -2.58 -2.91 7.53
CA ARG A 259 -3.47 -1.76 7.30
C ARG A 259 -3.97 -1.20 8.64
N HIS A 260 -3.57 0.03 8.96
CA HIS A 260 -3.92 0.73 10.19
C HIS A 260 -5.05 1.76 9.98
N GLU A 261 -6.12 1.34 9.31
CA GLU A 261 -7.31 2.16 9.09
C GLU A 261 -8.55 1.28 8.94
N SER A 262 -9.74 1.87 9.02
CA SER A 262 -10.98 1.21 8.63
C SER A 262 -11.50 1.85 7.36
N ARG A 263 -11.48 1.11 6.25
CA ARG A 263 -11.89 1.58 4.92
C ARG A 263 -12.69 0.50 4.21
N GLY A 264 -13.85 0.86 3.66
CA GLY A 264 -14.68 -0.07 2.87
C GLY A 264 -14.99 -1.36 3.63
N LEU A 265 -14.46 -2.48 3.14
CA LEU A 265 -14.71 -3.84 3.65
C LEU A 265 -13.67 -4.32 4.67
N HIS A 266 -12.67 -3.50 4.97
CA HIS A 266 -11.72 -3.74 6.03
C HIS A 266 -12.09 -2.86 7.23
N TYR A 267 -12.66 -3.46 8.27
CA TYR A 267 -13.02 -2.77 9.50
C TYR A 267 -12.26 -3.37 10.69
N THR A 268 -11.48 -2.54 11.36
CA THR A 268 -10.70 -2.90 12.55
C THR A 268 -11.00 -1.92 13.68
N ILE A 269 -11.30 -2.44 14.87
CA ILE A 269 -11.68 -1.62 16.02
C ILE A 269 -10.52 -0.78 16.57
N ASP A 270 -9.27 -1.19 16.30
CA ASP A 270 -8.08 -0.48 16.78
C ASP A 270 -7.79 0.78 15.95
N PHE A 271 -8.24 0.78 14.69
CA PHE A 271 -8.12 1.90 13.76
C PHE A 271 -9.48 2.16 13.11
N PRO A 272 -10.48 2.67 13.86
CA PRO A 272 -11.87 2.73 13.43
C PRO A 272 -12.14 3.82 12.38
N HIS A 273 -11.17 4.70 12.15
CA HIS A 273 -11.27 5.80 11.20
C HIS A 273 -10.49 5.46 9.93
N VAL A 274 -10.93 6.08 8.85
CA VAL A 274 -10.16 6.13 7.60
C VAL A 274 -8.88 6.90 7.90
N GLU A 275 -7.73 6.41 7.46
CA GLU A 275 -6.50 7.20 7.50
C GLU A 275 -6.62 8.27 6.41
N GLU A 276 -6.96 9.48 6.84
CA GLU A 276 -7.36 10.58 6.00
C GLU A 276 -6.16 11.38 5.48
N THR A 277 -5.84 11.22 4.20
CA THR A 277 -5.14 12.22 3.37
C THR A 277 -6.08 13.36 2.92
N GLU A 278 -7.14 13.64 3.68
CA GLU A 278 -8.38 14.28 3.18
C GLU A 278 -8.36 15.78 2.89
N TYR A 279 -7.31 16.52 3.19
CA TYR A 279 -7.39 17.98 3.00
C TYR A 279 -7.46 18.39 1.52
N LEU A 280 -6.89 17.62 0.59
CA LEU A 280 -6.89 17.94 -0.85
C LEU A 280 -7.70 16.96 -1.72
N GLY A 281 -8.22 15.87 -1.16
CA GLY A 281 -8.91 14.81 -1.92
C GLY A 281 -8.01 14.11 -2.97
N LEU A 282 -6.68 14.21 -2.82
CA LEU A 282 -5.70 13.59 -3.71
C LEU A 282 -5.17 12.28 -3.10
N PRO A 283 -4.96 11.22 -3.89
CA PRO A 283 -4.33 10.00 -3.39
C PRO A 283 -2.85 10.24 -3.10
N TYR A 284 -2.25 9.40 -2.24
CA TYR A 284 -0.81 9.40 -2.01
C TYR A 284 -0.05 9.28 -3.33
N VAL A 285 0.96 10.14 -3.52
CA VAL A 285 1.85 10.07 -4.67
C VAL A 285 2.89 8.98 -4.46
N SER A 286 3.11 8.16 -5.48
CA SER A 286 4.09 7.07 -5.42
C SER A 286 5.52 7.59 -5.52
N ALA A 287 6.48 6.87 -4.93
CA ALA A 287 7.88 7.23 -5.10
C ALA A 287 8.31 6.99 -6.55
N TYR A 288 9.16 7.86 -7.09
CA TYR A 288 9.65 7.77 -8.46
C TYR A 288 10.35 6.42 -8.75
N LEU A 289 11.01 5.85 -7.75
CA LEU A 289 11.74 4.58 -7.87
C LEU A 289 10.88 3.34 -7.62
N ASP A 290 9.57 3.49 -7.34
CA ASP A 290 8.68 2.35 -7.17
C ASP A 290 8.45 1.61 -8.51
N SER A 291 8.35 0.28 -8.44
CA SER A 291 8.29 -0.60 -9.62
C SER A 291 6.84 -1.02 -9.98
N ILE A 292 6.66 -2.19 -10.61
CA ILE A 292 5.47 -2.67 -11.34
C ILE A 292 4.15 -2.42 -10.59
N GLY A 293 3.14 -1.87 -11.28
CA GLY A 293 1.80 -1.61 -10.75
C GLY A 293 1.62 -0.21 -10.13
N THR A 294 2.71 0.56 -9.99
CA THR A 294 2.67 1.93 -9.46
C THR A 294 1.85 2.87 -10.36
N LYS A 295 0.93 3.62 -9.74
CA LYS A 295 0.05 4.57 -10.43
C LYS A 295 0.58 5.99 -10.26
N PHE A 296 1.12 6.52 -11.34
CA PHE A 296 1.64 7.88 -11.41
C PHE A 296 0.63 8.90 -11.93
N ALA A 297 -0.64 8.50 -12.11
CA ALA A 297 -1.70 9.34 -12.64
C ALA A 297 -1.91 10.65 -11.86
N HIS A 298 -1.56 10.67 -10.57
CA HIS A 298 -1.73 11.82 -9.68
C HIS A 298 -0.42 12.49 -9.24
N GLY A 299 0.72 12.05 -9.78
CA GLY A 299 2.04 12.61 -9.46
C GLY A 299 3.06 11.55 -9.05
N ALA A 300 4.27 12.01 -8.73
CA ALA A 300 5.39 11.18 -8.29
C ALA A 300 6.22 11.95 -7.25
N ASN A 301 6.75 11.22 -6.26
CA ASN A 301 7.62 11.75 -5.22
C ASN A 301 9.09 11.43 -5.53
N PHE A 302 9.93 12.47 -5.64
CA PHE A 302 11.36 12.35 -5.93
C PHE A 302 12.24 12.55 -4.67
N ALA A 303 11.63 12.70 -3.50
CA ALA A 303 12.34 12.90 -2.26
C ALA A 303 13.18 11.67 -1.89
N SER A 304 14.34 11.93 -1.27
CA SER A 304 15.24 10.88 -0.80
C SER A 304 15.88 11.31 0.51
N ALA A 305 16.00 10.38 1.46
CA ALA A 305 16.56 10.64 2.78
C ALA A 305 17.96 11.23 2.69
N GLY A 306 18.25 12.24 3.51
CA GLY A 306 19.55 12.92 3.53
C GLY A 306 19.87 13.77 2.29
N SER A 307 18.91 13.96 1.39
CA SER A 307 19.11 14.79 0.20
C SER A 307 19.17 16.27 0.54
N SER A 308 20.08 16.96 -0.13
CA SER A 308 20.34 18.39 -0.01
C SER A 308 20.16 19.08 -1.37
N ILE A 309 20.09 20.41 -1.36
CA ILE A 309 20.06 21.19 -2.60
C ILE A 309 21.37 20.99 -3.36
N ARG A 310 22.49 21.08 -2.65
CA ARG A 310 23.82 20.75 -3.19
C ARG A 310 24.14 19.27 -3.01
N LEU A 311 25.15 18.77 -3.70
CA LEU A 311 25.68 17.44 -3.44
C LEU A 311 26.18 17.36 -1.98
N GLY A 312 25.48 16.55 -1.18
CA GLY A 312 25.77 16.31 0.23
C GLY A 312 26.54 15.02 0.46
N PRO A 313 27.10 14.81 1.66
CA PRO A 313 27.90 13.64 1.98
C PRO A 313 27.09 12.36 2.20
N ARG A 314 25.76 12.45 2.39
CA ARG A 314 24.91 11.30 2.77
C ARG A 314 24.03 10.74 1.65
N SER A 315 23.64 11.56 0.68
CA SER A 315 22.75 11.14 -0.41
C SER A 315 23.31 11.60 -1.75
N PRO A 316 23.39 10.71 -2.75
CA PRO A 316 23.72 11.10 -4.11
C PRO A 316 22.54 11.80 -4.82
N PHE A 317 21.34 11.81 -4.22
CA PHE A 317 20.10 12.33 -4.80
C PHE A 317 19.86 13.81 -4.47
N PHE A 318 20.87 14.65 -4.69
CA PHE A 318 20.73 16.10 -4.54
C PHE A 318 19.75 16.70 -5.57
N LEU A 319 19.29 17.93 -5.33
CA LEU A 319 18.15 18.52 -6.06
C LEU A 319 18.30 18.50 -7.59
N ALA A 320 19.49 18.76 -8.13
CA ALA A 320 19.69 18.73 -9.58
C ALA A 320 19.50 17.32 -10.19
N LEU A 321 19.84 16.27 -9.44
CA LEU A 321 19.56 14.89 -9.86
C LEU A 321 18.05 14.60 -9.80
N GLN A 322 17.36 15.01 -8.74
CA GLN A 322 15.90 14.87 -8.62
C GLN A 322 15.16 15.57 -9.78
N VAL A 323 15.58 16.79 -10.16
CA VAL A 323 15.05 17.49 -11.34
C VAL A 323 15.32 16.71 -12.63
N SER A 324 16.51 16.12 -12.78
CA SER A 324 16.85 15.32 -13.96
C SER A 324 16.03 14.03 -14.04
N GLN A 325 15.75 13.39 -12.90
CA GLN A 325 14.84 12.25 -12.80
C GLN A 325 13.42 12.64 -13.20
N PHE A 326 12.92 13.80 -12.73
CA PHE A 326 11.61 14.32 -13.14
C PHE A 326 11.52 14.53 -14.66
N ILE A 327 12.55 15.11 -15.28
CA ILE A 327 12.58 15.36 -16.73
C ILE A 327 12.47 14.03 -17.50
N GLN A 328 13.25 13.03 -17.09
CA GLN A 328 13.20 11.70 -17.70
C GLN A 328 11.84 11.04 -17.48
N PHE A 329 11.31 11.11 -16.27
CA PHE A 329 9.99 10.62 -15.91
C PHE A 329 8.89 11.20 -16.80
N LYS A 330 8.85 12.53 -16.93
CA LYS A 330 7.88 13.24 -17.77
C LYS A 330 8.00 12.83 -19.23
N ALA A 331 9.22 12.78 -19.78
CA ALA A 331 9.46 12.39 -21.17
C ALA A 331 8.97 10.96 -21.43
N ARG A 332 9.36 10.01 -20.57
CA ARG A 332 9.02 8.59 -20.71
C ARG A 332 7.53 8.33 -20.54
N THR A 333 6.90 8.89 -19.50
CA THR A 333 5.46 8.74 -19.27
C THR A 333 4.64 9.38 -20.39
N THR A 334 5.08 10.52 -20.94
CA THR A 334 4.42 11.15 -22.09
C THR A 334 4.50 10.28 -23.34
N GLN A 335 5.64 9.65 -23.59
CA GLN A 335 5.80 8.73 -24.73
C GLN A 335 4.91 7.49 -24.56
N LEU A 336 4.91 6.89 -23.37
CA LEU A 336 4.08 5.72 -23.06
C LEU A 336 2.58 6.02 -23.13
N TYR A 337 2.15 7.20 -22.65
CA TYR A 337 0.77 7.66 -22.72
C TYR A 337 0.27 7.75 -24.18
N LYS A 338 1.13 8.14 -25.12
CA LYS A 338 0.77 8.23 -26.55
C LYS A 338 0.70 6.87 -27.25
N ASN A 339 1.47 5.89 -26.78
CA ASN A 339 1.65 4.60 -27.43
C ASN A 339 0.70 3.50 -26.91
N SER A 340 -0.05 3.73 -25.84
CA SER A 340 -0.84 2.71 -25.15
C SER A 340 -2.32 3.08 -25.00
N SER A 341 -3.18 2.07 -24.91
CA SER A 341 -4.52 2.18 -24.33
C SER A 341 -4.37 2.42 -22.82
N ASN A 342 -4.10 3.66 -22.41
CA ASN A 342 -3.84 4.01 -21.01
C ASN A 342 -4.98 3.51 -20.10
N ASN A 343 -4.68 2.61 -19.17
CA ASN A 343 -5.60 2.08 -18.17
C ASN A 343 -5.83 3.04 -16.98
N GLY A 344 -5.37 4.29 -17.09
CA GLY A 344 -5.47 5.31 -16.05
C GLY A 344 -4.31 5.32 -15.05
N SER A 345 -3.21 4.62 -15.33
CA SER A 345 -2.03 4.56 -14.44
C SER A 345 -0.98 5.64 -14.72
N LEU A 346 -0.93 6.17 -15.94
CA LEU A 346 0.06 7.17 -16.36
C LEU A 346 -0.50 8.59 -16.25
N PRO A 347 0.35 9.58 -15.88
CA PRO A 347 -0.05 10.97 -15.85
C PRO A 347 -0.43 11.45 -17.25
N ASN A 348 -1.52 12.22 -17.35
CA ASN A 348 -1.85 12.89 -18.60
C ASN A 348 -0.77 13.93 -18.91
N PRO A 349 -0.20 13.96 -20.13
CA PRO A 349 0.80 14.97 -20.50
C PRO A 349 0.35 16.42 -20.28
N LYS A 350 -0.96 16.68 -20.33
CA LYS A 350 -1.53 18.02 -20.07
C LYS A 350 -1.49 18.41 -18.59
N ASP A 351 -1.45 17.43 -17.68
CA ASP A 351 -1.53 17.68 -16.25
C ASP A 351 -0.19 18.13 -15.67
N PHE A 352 0.95 17.85 -16.31
CA PHE A 352 2.26 18.37 -15.88
C PHE A 352 2.29 19.91 -15.79
N ARG A 353 1.51 20.62 -16.62
CA ARG A 353 1.40 22.08 -16.54
C ARG A 353 0.55 22.56 -15.36
N LYS A 354 -0.41 21.74 -14.94
CA LYS A 354 -1.38 22.02 -13.85
C LYS A 354 -0.91 21.48 -12.50
N ALA A 355 0.08 20.60 -12.50
CA ALA A 355 0.62 19.98 -11.30
C ALA A 355 1.22 21.02 -10.34
N LEU A 356 1.12 20.70 -9.05
CA LEU A 356 1.77 21.43 -7.97
C LEU A 356 3.15 20.85 -7.70
N TYR A 357 4.18 21.69 -7.81
CA TYR A 357 5.57 21.32 -7.60
C TYR A 357 6.00 21.79 -6.22
N THR A 358 6.01 20.88 -5.26
CA THR A 358 6.33 21.18 -3.86
C THR A 358 7.80 20.94 -3.55
N PHE A 359 8.43 21.87 -2.84
CA PHE A 359 9.78 21.74 -2.33
C PHE A 359 9.77 21.84 -0.80
N ASP A 360 10.31 20.82 -0.14
CA ASP A 360 10.69 20.84 1.27
C ASP A 360 12.13 20.32 1.36
N ILE A 361 13.09 21.24 1.20
CA ILE A 361 14.52 20.92 1.04
C ILE A 361 15.38 22.08 1.56
N GLY A 362 16.61 21.78 1.98
CA GLY A 362 17.56 22.76 2.53
C GLY A 362 17.95 22.48 3.99
N GLN A 363 17.11 21.77 4.74
CA GLN A 363 17.41 21.36 6.12
C GLN A 363 18.74 20.60 6.22
N ASN A 364 18.97 19.63 5.32
CA ASN A 364 20.20 18.85 5.29
C ASN A 364 21.42 19.70 4.92
N ASP A 365 21.29 20.68 4.02
CA ASP A 365 22.39 21.60 3.67
C ASP A 365 22.89 22.37 4.90
N ILE A 366 21.97 22.85 5.75
CA ILE A 366 22.30 23.57 6.99
C ILE A 366 22.93 22.62 8.01
N ILE A 367 22.33 21.44 8.25
CA ILE A 367 22.85 20.45 9.20
C ILE A 367 24.27 20.00 8.79
N PHE A 368 24.50 19.69 7.51
CA PHE A 368 25.82 19.32 7.01
C PHE A 368 26.82 20.47 7.10
N GLY A 369 26.35 21.72 6.96
CA GLY A 369 27.15 22.91 7.23
C GLY A 369 27.69 22.92 8.66
N PHE A 370 26.84 22.68 9.65
CA PHE A 370 27.24 22.61 11.07
C PHE A 370 28.14 21.40 11.37
N MET A 371 27.98 20.29 10.64
CA MET A 371 28.88 19.12 10.78
C MET A 371 30.29 19.40 10.27
N ASN A 372 30.44 20.19 9.20
CA ASN A 372 31.70 20.30 8.46
C ASN A 372 32.43 21.64 8.66
N THR A 373 31.75 22.66 9.16
CA THR A 373 32.28 24.03 9.26
C THR A 373 31.96 24.68 10.60
N THR A 374 32.39 25.93 10.82
CA THR A 374 32.03 26.69 12.03
C THR A 374 30.69 27.40 11.85
N GLU A 375 30.02 27.73 12.95
CA GLU A 375 28.70 28.38 12.97
C GLU A 375 28.65 29.62 12.04
N ASN A 376 29.68 30.46 12.09
CA ASN A 376 29.78 31.68 11.27
C ASN A 376 30.00 31.42 9.77
N GLN A 377 30.45 30.21 9.40
CA GLN A 377 30.72 29.82 8.01
C GLN A 377 29.50 29.18 7.34
N VAL A 378 28.53 28.70 8.12
CA VAL A 378 27.30 28.09 7.56
C VAL A 378 26.55 29.09 6.66
N PRO A 379 26.26 30.34 7.09
CA PRO A 379 25.52 31.29 6.26
C PRO A 379 26.25 31.74 4.99
N VAL A 380 27.58 31.66 4.96
CA VAL A 380 28.40 32.01 3.79
C VAL A 380 28.06 31.12 2.58
N THR A 381 27.56 29.91 2.83
CA THR A 381 27.21 28.95 1.77
C THR A 381 25.80 29.15 1.20
N PHE A 382 24.93 29.92 1.86
CA PHE A 382 23.52 30.04 1.49
C PHE A 382 23.28 30.66 0.10
N PRO A 383 24.01 31.70 -0.35
CA PRO A 383 23.82 32.24 -1.68
C PRO A 383 24.08 31.22 -2.80
N ASP A 384 25.09 30.36 -2.65
CA ASP A 384 25.38 29.28 -3.60
C ASP A 384 24.28 28.20 -3.59
N ILE A 385 23.84 27.78 -2.40
CA ILE A 385 22.73 26.84 -2.22
C ILE A 385 21.46 27.36 -2.91
N LEU A 386 21.09 28.61 -2.66
CA LEU A 386 19.88 29.22 -3.20
C LEU A 386 19.97 29.54 -4.70
N SER A 387 21.18 29.76 -5.22
CA SER A 387 21.44 29.81 -6.66
C SER A 387 21.12 28.47 -7.33
N GLN A 388 21.55 27.35 -6.75
CA GLN A 388 21.22 26.01 -7.26
C GLN A 388 19.73 25.68 -7.14
N PHE A 389 19.08 26.08 -6.06
CA PHE A 389 17.62 26.00 -5.92
C PHE A 389 16.91 26.79 -7.03
N SER A 390 17.34 28.03 -7.29
CA SER A 390 16.78 28.87 -8.35
C SER A 390 16.93 28.21 -9.73
N GLN A 391 18.09 27.62 -10.02
CA GLN A 391 18.33 26.90 -11.26
C GLN A 391 17.42 25.67 -11.42
N ALA A 392 17.15 24.95 -10.33
CA ALA A 392 16.21 23.83 -10.33
C ALA A 392 14.79 24.29 -10.69
N VAL A 393 14.30 25.38 -10.08
CA VAL A 393 12.99 25.98 -10.39
C VAL A 393 12.93 26.44 -11.85
N LEU A 394 13.96 27.13 -12.34
CA LEU A 394 14.05 27.57 -13.74
C LEU A 394 14.01 26.40 -14.72
N ARG A 395 14.71 25.30 -14.42
CA ARG A 395 14.68 24.07 -15.24
C ARG A 395 13.27 23.46 -15.29
N LEU A 396 12.63 23.30 -14.13
CA LEU A 396 11.26 22.77 -14.07
C LEU A 396 10.26 23.68 -14.80
N TYR A 397 10.43 25.00 -14.69
CA TYR A 397 9.62 25.96 -15.45
C TYR A 397 9.82 25.82 -16.96
N GLY A 398 11.06 25.62 -17.41
CA GLY A 398 11.39 25.29 -18.81
C GLY A 398 10.69 24.02 -19.29
N GLU A 399 10.45 23.09 -18.36
CA GLU A 399 9.68 21.86 -18.56
C GLU A 399 8.17 22.03 -18.39
N GLY A 400 7.67 23.27 -18.34
CA GLY A 400 6.23 23.54 -18.34
C GLY A 400 5.58 23.58 -16.97
N ALA A 401 6.33 23.42 -15.87
CA ALA A 401 5.83 23.62 -14.51
C ALA A 401 5.36 25.07 -14.32
N ARG A 402 4.20 25.27 -13.68
CA ARG A 402 3.61 26.61 -13.49
C ARG A 402 3.13 26.90 -12.08
N ALA A 403 2.94 25.90 -11.22
CA ALA A 403 2.56 26.11 -9.82
C ALA A 403 3.64 25.52 -8.89
N PHE A 404 4.27 26.36 -8.08
CA PHE A 404 5.36 25.96 -7.19
C PHE A 404 5.00 26.30 -5.74
N LEU A 405 5.13 25.32 -4.85
CA LEU A 405 4.95 25.48 -3.41
C LEU A 405 6.31 25.31 -2.72
N VAL A 406 6.87 26.38 -2.19
CA VAL A 406 8.22 26.41 -1.62
C VAL A 406 8.10 26.51 -0.10
N HIS A 407 8.33 25.39 0.60
CA HIS A 407 8.45 25.41 2.06
C HIS A 407 9.79 26.01 2.46
N ASN A 408 9.78 26.85 3.49
CA ASN A 408 11.00 27.25 4.16
C ASN A 408 11.52 26.12 5.07
N VAL A 409 12.70 26.29 5.66
CA VAL A 409 13.29 25.27 6.53
C VAL A 409 12.68 25.38 7.93
N GLY A 410 12.26 24.24 8.50
CA GLY A 410 11.71 24.16 9.86
C GLY A 410 12.75 24.44 10.96
N PRO A 411 12.34 24.51 12.24
CA PRO A 411 13.22 24.86 13.36
C PRO A 411 14.17 23.70 13.71
N ILE A 412 15.24 23.53 12.94
CA ILE A 412 16.18 22.41 13.08
C ILE A 412 16.84 22.37 14.47
N GLY A 413 17.03 23.54 15.10
CA GLY A 413 17.60 23.65 16.44
C GLY A 413 16.71 23.05 17.52
N CYS A 414 15.42 22.85 17.23
CA CYS A 414 14.48 22.23 18.14
C CYS A 414 14.35 20.71 17.94
N LEU A 415 15.06 20.13 16.96
CA LEU A 415 15.02 18.68 16.74
C LEU A 415 15.94 17.98 17.76
N PRO A 416 15.41 17.05 18.60
CA PRO A 416 16.17 16.45 19.70
C PRO A 416 17.52 15.89 19.27
N PHE A 417 17.53 15.14 18.18
CA PHE A 417 18.74 14.49 17.68
C PHE A 417 19.71 15.48 17.02
N GLY A 418 19.18 16.44 16.26
CA GLY A 418 20.00 17.46 15.59
C GLY A 418 20.74 18.35 16.59
N ALA A 419 20.04 18.82 17.62
CA ALA A 419 20.62 19.69 18.63
C ALA A 419 21.51 18.93 19.64
N ALA A 420 21.25 17.63 19.91
CA ALA A 420 22.10 16.84 20.79
C ALA A 420 23.33 16.22 20.09
N MET A 421 23.22 15.79 18.83
CA MET A 421 24.32 15.15 18.10
C MET A 421 25.28 16.15 17.46
N PHE A 422 24.79 17.35 17.13
CA PHE A 422 25.59 18.42 16.52
C PHE A 422 25.52 19.72 17.35
N PRO A 423 25.87 19.68 18.64
CA PRO A 423 25.76 20.86 19.50
C PRO A 423 26.75 21.94 19.02
N PRO A 424 26.31 23.20 18.88
CA PRO A 424 27.20 24.32 18.60
C PRO A 424 28.30 24.42 19.67
N LYS A 425 29.48 24.97 19.32
CA LYS A 425 30.63 25.04 20.25
C LYS A 425 30.32 25.90 21.47
N ASN A 426 29.43 26.89 21.32
CA ASN A 426 28.92 27.76 22.38
C ASN A 426 27.39 27.59 22.55
N ALA A 427 26.88 26.36 22.42
CA ALA A 427 25.45 26.05 22.38
C ALA A 427 24.64 26.76 23.49
N THR A 428 23.97 27.84 23.10
CA THR A 428 22.95 28.49 23.92
C THR A 428 21.62 27.86 23.55
N LEU A 429 20.92 27.33 24.55
CA LEU A 429 19.58 26.77 24.39
C LEU A 429 18.53 27.83 24.80
N ASP A 430 17.43 27.92 24.05
CA ASP A 430 16.30 28.76 24.45
C ASP A 430 15.41 28.08 25.52
N LYS A 431 14.30 28.73 25.89
CA LYS A 431 13.32 28.21 26.87
C LYS A 431 12.73 26.84 26.50
N ASN A 432 12.74 26.49 25.22
CA ASN A 432 12.21 25.24 24.67
C ASN A 432 13.32 24.20 24.46
N ARG A 433 14.56 24.49 24.89
CA ARG A 433 15.79 23.72 24.67
C ARG A 433 16.20 23.64 23.20
N CYS A 434 15.79 24.59 22.37
CA CYS A 434 16.25 24.67 21.00
C CYS A 434 17.63 25.32 20.91
N ALA A 435 18.51 24.80 20.05
CA ALA A 435 19.81 25.39 19.77
C ALA A 435 19.67 26.72 19.01
N VAL A 436 19.97 27.84 19.68
CA VAL A 436 19.78 29.20 19.17
C VAL A 436 20.56 29.42 17.87
N ALA A 437 21.85 29.10 17.85
CA ALA A 437 22.69 29.30 16.67
C ALA A 437 22.20 28.53 15.42
N GLN A 438 21.59 27.35 15.61
CA GLN A 438 21.02 26.58 14.50
C GLN A 438 19.75 27.24 13.96
N ASN A 439 18.86 27.71 14.84
CA ASN A 439 17.66 28.42 14.44
C ASN A 439 17.97 29.81 13.83
N ASP A 440 19.01 30.50 14.29
CA ASP A 440 19.49 31.75 13.68
C ASP A 440 19.96 31.53 12.24
N ALA A 441 20.71 30.45 12.00
CA ALA A 441 21.11 30.06 10.65
C ALA A 441 19.91 29.70 9.76
N VAL A 442 18.90 29.02 10.32
CA VAL A 442 17.62 28.77 9.61
C VAL A 442 16.88 30.07 9.29
N HIS A 443 16.84 31.03 10.22
CA HIS A 443 16.23 32.34 9.99
C HIS A 443 16.91 33.08 8.84
N GLU A 444 18.25 33.10 8.81
CA GLU A 444 19.00 33.72 7.72
C GLU A 444 18.82 32.99 6.38
N PHE A 445 18.82 31.66 6.38
CA PHE A 445 18.51 30.86 5.18
C PHE A 445 17.11 31.17 4.66
N ASN A 446 16.10 31.16 5.54
CA ASN A 446 14.70 31.41 5.19
C ASN A 446 14.49 32.84 4.68
N ARG A 447 15.21 33.83 5.23
CA ARG A 447 15.22 35.21 4.74
C ARG A 447 15.73 35.27 3.31
N GLN A 448 16.90 34.68 3.03
CA GLN A 448 17.47 34.66 1.68
C GLN A 448 16.62 33.82 0.70
N LEU A 449 16.01 32.72 1.15
CA LEU A 449 15.07 31.92 0.34
C LEU A 449 13.84 32.75 -0.03
N LYS A 450 13.29 33.53 0.91
CA LYS A 450 12.17 34.43 0.62
C LYS A 450 12.55 35.49 -0.42
N ASP A 451 13.72 36.11 -0.28
CA ASP A 451 14.26 37.05 -1.29
C ASP A 451 14.40 36.36 -2.66
N THR A 452 14.91 35.13 -2.68
CA THR A 452 15.05 34.29 -3.87
C THR A 452 13.70 34.02 -4.54
N VAL A 453 12.68 33.64 -3.78
CA VAL A 453 11.31 33.44 -4.29
C VAL A 453 10.73 34.74 -4.87
N VAL A 454 10.97 35.89 -4.23
CA VAL A 454 10.56 37.20 -4.78
C VAL A 454 11.22 37.47 -6.13
N GLN A 455 12.50 37.12 -6.30
CA GLN A 455 13.17 37.26 -7.60
C GLN A 455 12.62 36.29 -8.65
N LEU A 456 12.37 35.03 -8.28
CA LEU A 456 11.78 34.03 -9.18
C LEU A 456 10.37 34.46 -9.64
N LYS A 457 9.54 35.02 -8.75
CA LYS A 457 8.23 35.59 -9.10
C LYS A 457 8.33 36.68 -10.16
N LYS A 458 9.35 37.55 -10.09
CA LYS A 458 9.61 38.59 -11.10
C LYS A 458 10.09 38.01 -12.43
N GLN A 459 10.95 37.00 -12.39
CA GLN A 459 11.51 36.35 -13.59
C GLN A 459 10.49 35.46 -14.30
N LEU A 460 9.54 34.88 -13.57
CA LEU A 460 8.58 33.88 -14.05
C LEU A 460 7.13 34.38 -13.92
N PRO A 461 6.71 35.41 -14.66
CA PRO A 461 5.40 36.04 -14.49
C PRO A 461 4.21 35.11 -14.84
N GLN A 462 4.47 33.99 -15.53
CA GLN A 462 3.45 32.99 -15.84
C GLN A 462 3.36 31.86 -14.80
N ALA A 463 4.22 31.87 -13.77
CA ALA A 463 4.21 30.89 -12.70
C ALA A 463 3.57 31.45 -11.43
N ALA A 464 2.72 30.66 -10.80
CA ALA A 464 2.34 30.86 -9.41
C ALA A 464 3.44 30.25 -8.53
N ILE A 465 4.07 31.07 -7.69
CA ILE A 465 5.09 30.61 -6.74
C ILE A 465 4.63 31.03 -5.35
N THR A 466 4.37 30.08 -4.47
CA THR A 466 3.89 30.31 -3.12
C THR A 466 4.99 29.94 -2.13
N TYR A 467 5.44 30.90 -1.33
CA TYR A 467 6.35 30.65 -0.22
C TYR A 467 5.53 30.25 1.01
N VAL A 468 5.92 29.20 1.72
CA VAL A 468 5.19 28.68 2.89
C VAL A 468 6.10 28.70 4.11
N ASP A 469 5.67 29.39 5.16
CA ASP A 469 6.40 29.52 6.42
C ASP A 469 6.12 28.34 7.37
N VAL A 470 6.65 27.17 7.00
CA VAL A 470 6.56 25.96 7.83
C VAL A 470 7.38 26.08 9.13
N TYR A 471 8.42 26.93 9.15
CA TYR A 471 9.17 27.26 10.38
C TYR A 471 8.23 27.77 11.46
N LYS A 472 7.48 28.83 11.15
CA LYS A 472 6.58 29.48 12.12
C LYS A 472 5.55 28.51 12.67
N VAL A 473 4.95 27.70 11.80
CA VAL A 473 3.93 26.72 12.20
C VAL A 473 4.55 25.62 13.08
N LYS A 474 5.64 25.00 12.64
CA LYS A 474 6.33 23.95 13.42
C LYS A 474 6.85 24.48 14.76
N PHE A 475 7.42 25.68 14.79
CA PHE A 475 7.89 26.30 16.03
C PHE A 475 6.73 26.60 16.99
N SER A 476 5.58 27.07 16.49
CA SER A 476 4.41 27.31 17.34
C SER A 476 3.87 26.04 17.99
N LEU A 477 3.96 24.89 17.33
CA LEU A 477 3.63 23.60 17.92
C LEU A 477 4.58 23.24 19.06
N ILE A 478 5.88 23.47 18.87
CA ILE A 478 6.90 23.17 19.87
C ILE A 478 6.76 24.09 21.09
N ASP A 479 6.52 25.39 20.85
CA ASP A 479 6.38 26.40 21.91
C ASP A 479 5.15 26.15 22.81
N ASP A 480 4.09 25.56 22.25
CA ASP A 480 2.80 25.34 22.93
C ASP A 480 2.40 23.86 23.04
N ALA A 481 3.37 22.94 22.97
CA ALA A 481 3.15 21.50 22.79
C ALA A 481 2.11 20.90 23.74
N ARG A 482 2.23 21.19 25.04
CA ARG A 482 1.32 20.65 26.08
C ARG A 482 -0.12 21.07 25.90
N ASN A 483 -0.37 22.33 25.53
CA ASN A 483 -1.72 22.82 25.29
C ASN A 483 -2.30 22.30 23.96
N GLN A 484 -1.43 21.93 23.03
CA GLN A 484 -1.81 21.28 21.77
C GLN A 484 -2.01 19.76 21.89
N GLY A 485 -1.90 19.19 23.10
CA GLY A 485 -2.12 17.76 23.37
C GLY A 485 -0.88 16.87 23.22
N PHE A 486 0.30 17.46 23.04
CA PHE A 486 1.56 16.73 22.93
C PHE A 486 2.33 16.72 24.26
N GLU A 487 3.14 15.68 24.43
CA GLU A 487 4.13 15.57 25.50
C GLU A 487 5.31 16.53 25.27
N ASP A 488 6.33 16.40 26.12
CA ASP A 488 7.56 17.18 26.01
C ASP A 488 8.18 17.05 24.60
N PRO A 489 8.39 18.17 23.85
CA PRO A 489 8.98 18.16 22.51
C PRO A 489 10.36 17.50 22.43
N TRP A 490 11.08 17.40 23.54
CA TRP A 490 12.40 16.77 23.59
C TRP A 490 12.33 15.24 23.69
N ASN A 491 11.17 14.69 24.07
CA ASN A 491 10.90 13.26 24.07
C ASN A 491 10.36 12.86 22.69
N PHE A 492 11.06 11.93 22.03
CA PHE A 492 10.64 11.37 20.76
C PHE A 492 10.25 9.90 20.90
N CYS A 493 9.38 9.42 20.01
CA CYS A 493 8.69 8.16 20.20
C CYS A 493 9.59 6.92 20.03
N CYS A 494 10.46 6.90 19.02
CA CYS A 494 11.26 5.73 18.67
C CYS A 494 12.75 6.04 18.60
N GLY A 495 13.51 5.44 19.52
CA GLY A 495 14.95 5.62 19.64
C GLY A 495 15.34 5.96 21.08
N ILE A 496 16.64 6.08 21.33
CA ILE A 496 17.19 6.44 22.64
C ILE A 496 18.23 7.54 22.45
N LEU A 497 18.09 8.64 23.20
CA LEU A 497 19.05 9.73 23.24
C LEU A 497 19.43 10.00 24.70
N GLU A 498 20.56 9.45 25.11
CA GLU A 498 21.18 9.65 26.42
C GLU A 498 22.59 10.21 26.24
N PRO A 499 23.21 10.89 27.24
CA PRO A 499 24.50 11.55 27.10
C PRO A 499 25.67 10.69 26.58
N LYS A 500 25.56 9.35 26.66
CA LYS A 500 26.58 8.39 26.19
C LYS A 500 26.03 7.31 25.26
N LEU A 501 24.74 7.33 24.96
CA LEU A 501 24.08 6.29 24.18
C LEU A 501 23.08 6.91 23.22
N VAL A 502 23.29 6.64 21.94
CA VAL A 502 22.42 7.10 20.86
C VAL A 502 22.01 5.88 20.05
N LEU A 503 20.73 5.54 20.07
CA LEU A 503 20.18 4.42 19.32
C LEU A 503 19.02 4.89 18.45
N PHE A 504 19.11 4.58 17.16
CA PHE A 504 18.00 4.77 16.23
C PHE A 504 16.95 3.68 16.45
N CYS A 505 15.71 3.98 16.09
CA CYS A 505 14.60 3.04 16.09
C CYS A 505 15.00 1.69 15.47
N GLY A 506 14.74 0.59 16.18
CA GLY A 506 15.05 -0.78 15.74
C GLY A 506 16.51 -1.22 15.95
N THR A 507 17.40 -0.34 16.42
CA THR A 507 18.80 -0.70 16.71
C THR A 507 18.99 -1.19 18.15
N LYS A 508 20.06 -1.96 18.37
CA LYS A 508 20.41 -2.53 19.68
C LYS A 508 21.83 -2.14 20.10
N SER A 509 22.02 -1.89 21.40
CA SER A 509 23.34 -1.80 22.03
C SER A 509 23.54 -3.01 22.93
N GLU A 510 24.71 -3.65 22.81
CA GLU A 510 25.13 -4.75 23.69
C GLU A 510 26.32 -4.29 24.53
N ASP A 511 26.08 -4.06 25.82
CA ASP A 511 27.14 -3.98 26.82
C ASP A 511 27.17 -5.28 27.64
N LYS A 512 28.34 -5.61 28.21
CA LYS A 512 28.66 -6.90 28.86
C LYS A 512 27.65 -7.40 29.93
N ASN A 513 26.69 -6.59 30.37
CA ASN A 513 25.63 -6.96 31.31
C ASN A 513 24.22 -6.39 30.98
N ASN A 514 24.00 -5.72 29.83
CA ASN A 514 22.69 -5.14 29.51
C ASN A 514 22.49 -4.96 28.00
N SER A 515 21.51 -5.64 27.41
CA SER A 515 21.07 -5.42 26.03
C SER A 515 19.93 -4.42 26.02
N ARG A 516 20.10 -3.30 25.31
CA ARG A 516 19.05 -2.29 25.14
C ARG A 516 18.66 -2.22 23.67
N THR A 517 17.36 -2.39 23.40
CA THR A 517 16.77 -2.22 22.06
C THR A 517 15.99 -0.93 22.05
N ALA A 518 16.21 -0.09 21.04
CA ALA A 518 15.42 1.11 20.88
C ALA A 518 14.13 0.77 20.12
N THR A 519 12.99 0.84 20.80
CA THR A 519 11.66 0.53 20.25
C THR A 519 10.80 1.78 20.20
N ALA A 520 9.66 1.70 19.51
CA ALA A 520 8.67 2.76 19.50
C ALA A 520 7.98 2.88 20.87
N CYS A 521 7.53 4.09 21.18
CA CYS A 521 6.74 4.42 22.34
C CYS A 521 5.33 3.80 22.23
N PRO A 522 4.61 3.61 23.36
CA PRO A 522 3.26 3.04 23.35
C PRO A 522 2.20 3.93 22.68
N ASP A 523 2.40 5.25 22.66
CA ASP A 523 1.43 6.22 22.17
C ASP A 523 2.09 7.28 21.27
N PRO A 524 2.39 6.96 19.99
CA PRO A 524 3.02 7.89 19.07
C PRO A 524 2.25 9.20 18.84
N GLN A 525 0.93 9.21 19.11
CA GLN A 525 0.06 10.37 18.88
C GLN A 525 0.36 11.52 19.84
N LYS A 526 1.00 11.24 20.97
CA LYS A 526 1.40 12.26 21.96
C LYS A 526 2.76 12.89 21.71
N HIS A 527 3.56 12.37 20.78
CA HIS A 527 4.92 12.89 20.56
C HIS A 527 4.96 13.81 19.35
N ILE A 528 5.68 14.93 19.45
CA ILE A 528 5.94 15.80 18.29
C ILE A 528 6.92 15.13 17.33
N SER A 529 7.95 14.47 17.87
CA SER A 529 9.01 13.84 17.08
C SER A 529 8.90 12.31 17.11
N TRP A 530 9.07 11.70 15.93
CA TRP A 530 9.12 10.25 15.79
C TRP A 530 10.46 9.69 16.26
N ASP A 531 11.58 10.17 15.73
CA ASP A 531 12.92 9.59 15.94
C ASP A 531 13.98 10.63 16.35
N GLY A 532 13.52 11.80 16.81
CA GLY A 532 14.38 12.94 17.15
C GLY A 532 14.81 13.78 15.95
N VAL A 533 14.49 13.37 14.72
CA VAL A 533 14.77 14.12 13.47
C VAL A 533 13.48 14.44 12.73
N HIS A 534 12.58 13.46 12.61
CA HIS A 534 11.32 13.56 11.91
C HIS A 534 10.18 13.88 12.87
N PHE A 535 9.18 14.62 12.38
CA PHE A 535 7.92 14.82 13.09
C PHE A 535 7.11 13.52 13.05
N SER A 536 6.35 13.24 14.10
CA SER A 536 5.38 12.14 14.12
C SER A 536 4.26 12.40 13.12
N GLU A 537 3.48 11.37 12.81
CA GLU A 537 2.28 11.52 12.00
C GLU A 537 1.32 12.56 12.60
N ALA A 538 1.04 12.46 13.91
CA ALA A 538 0.16 13.39 14.62
C ALA A 538 0.63 14.86 14.51
N ALA A 539 1.94 15.09 14.64
CA ALA A 539 2.51 16.41 14.50
C ALA A 539 2.44 16.93 13.05
N ASN A 540 2.69 16.06 12.06
CA ASN A 540 2.53 16.43 10.65
C ASN A 540 1.07 16.74 10.29
N GLN A 541 0.10 15.98 10.79
CA GLN A 541 -1.33 16.26 10.62
C GLN A 541 -1.69 17.63 11.23
N TRP A 542 -1.20 17.92 12.44
CA TRP A 542 -1.41 19.21 13.10
C TRP A 542 -0.84 20.38 12.28
N VAL A 543 0.35 20.20 11.71
CA VAL A 543 1.03 21.21 10.88
C VAL A 543 0.26 21.42 9.58
N VAL A 544 -0.06 20.37 8.83
CA VAL A 544 -0.77 20.46 7.55
C VAL A 544 -2.12 21.16 7.70
N LYS A 545 -2.88 20.86 8.76
CA LYS A 545 -4.16 21.51 9.05
C LYS A 545 -4.04 23.04 9.15
N ARG A 546 -2.91 23.54 9.66
CA ARG A 546 -2.64 24.99 9.83
C ARG A 546 -1.97 25.65 8.63
N LEU A 547 -1.42 24.86 7.71
CA LEU A 547 -0.96 25.37 6.43
C LEU A 547 -2.11 25.47 5.41
N PHE A 548 -3.20 24.74 5.64
CA PHE A 548 -4.26 24.53 4.66
C PHE A 548 -4.99 25.81 4.24
N ASP A 549 -5.25 26.73 5.17
CA ASP A 549 -5.98 27.97 4.90
C ASP A 549 -5.13 29.05 4.21
N GLY A 550 -3.83 28.81 4.04
CA GLY A 550 -2.90 29.75 3.39
C GLY A 550 -2.45 30.90 4.29
N SER A 551 -2.77 30.89 5.59
CA SER A 551 -2.37 31.95 6.54
C SER A 551 -0.86 32.03 6.76
N ALA A 552 -0.15 30.92 6.57
CA ALA A 552 1.31 30.83 6.61
C ALA A 552 1.98 31.02 5.24
N SER A 553 1.23 31.41 4.20
CA SER A 553 1.70 31.44 2.82
C SER A 553 1.83 32.86 2.27
N ASP A 554 2.76 33.08 1.34
CA ASP A 554 2.99 34.33 0.61
C ASP A 554 3.05 34.06 -0.91
N PRO A 555 2.01 34.45 -1.68
CA PRO A 555 0.80 35.13 -1.23
C PRO A 555 -0.08 34.22 -0.34
N SER A 556 -0.96 34.82 0.45
CA SER A 556 -1.91 34.07 1.29
C SER A 556 -2.96 33.42 0.40
N VAL A 557 -2.72 32.15 0.05
CA VAL A 557 -3.54 31.34 -0.84
C VAL A 557 -3.76 29.99 -0.16
N PRO A 558 -5.02 29.56 0.03
CA PRO A 558 -5.34 28.23 0.54
C PRO A 558 -4.71 27.13 -0.31
N LEU A 559 -4.32 26.03 0.31
CA LEU A 559 -3.59 24.95 -0.39
C LEU A 559 -4.41 24.35 -1.55
N ASN A 560 -5.73 24.26 -1.40
CA ASN A 560 -6.64 23.79 -2.46
C ASN A 560 -6.81 24.80 -3.62
N GLN A 561 -6.32 26.03 -3.48
CA GLN A 561 -6.30 27.08 -4.51
C GLN A 561 -4.88 27.35 -5.05
N ALA A 562 -3.87 26.67 -4.51
CA ALA A 562 -2.49 26.78 -4.98
C ALA A 562 -2.27 26.10 -6.36
N CYS A 563 -3.21 25.24 -6.78
CA CYS A 563 -3.29 24.66 -8.12
C CYS A 563 -4.19 25.52 -9.03
N PRO A 564 -3.72 25.99 -10.20
CA PRO A 564 -4.52 26.77 -11.15
C PRO A 564 -5.52 25.94 -11.97
#